data_AF-A0A3D3T809-F1
#
_entry.id   AF-A0A3D3T809-F1
#
_cell.length_a   1.000
_cell.length_b   1.000
_cell.length_c   1.000
_cell.angle_alpha   90.00
_cell.angle_beta   90.00
_cell.angle_gamma   90.00
#
_symmetry.space_group_name_H-M   'P 1'
#
loop_
_entity.id
_entity.type
_entity.pdbx_description
1 polymer ?
#
loop_
_entity_poly.entity_id
_entity_poly.type
_entity_poly.pdbx_seq_one_letter_code
_entity_poly.pdbx_strand_id
1 'polypeptide(L)'
;MNYPWQNIFYIDPKGKTIPYQAAPDTDTKTGFMDLKTQPEVIAALPECRKLPAFTQYLTAINGADTGVFSIGCHFAQNSVAQGCKTTGYLEFAFNDQALVQDPNHYFAQYFQFHNRLVRVRFAHPIGFEWVLLPAVFSPADQQGFSCSVKMNSLEPSDQPASVNQWLMALELLTDHLVDIESTCSEPIYCRKKGE
;
A
#
# COMPACT_ATOMS: atom_id res chain seq x y z
N MET A 1 0.86 20.41 -20.36
CA MET A 1 0.20 20.32 -19.04
C MET A 1 1.26 19.88 -18.05
N ASN A 2 1.60 20.72 -17.07
CA ASN A 2 2.42 20.29 -15.93
C ASN A 2 1.44 19.75 -14.88
N TYR A 3 1.25 18.43 -14.85
CA TYR A 3 0.49 17.82 -13.78
C TYR A 3 1.31 17.91 -12.49
N PRO A 4 0.70 18.25 -11.33
CA PRO A 4 1.39 18.29 -10.04
C PRO A 4 1.63 16.87 -9.48
N TRP A 5 1.78 15.88 -10.37
CA TRP A 5 1.99 14.49 -10.02
C TRP A 5 2.73 13.75 -11.13
N GLN A 6 3.45 12.70 -10.73
CA GLN A 6 3.96 11.64 -11.61
C GLN A 6 3.28 10.33 -11.22
N ASN A 7 2.92 9.51 -12.19
CA ASN A 7 2.34 8.20 -11.95
C ASN A 7 2.97 7.21 -12.93
N ILE A 8 3.70 6.22 -12.42
CA ILE A 8 4.41 5.23 -13.22
C ILE A 8 4.05 3.81 -12.76
N PHE A 9 4.07 2.87 -13.70
CA PHE A 9 3.85 1.45 -13.45
C PHE A 9 4.98 0.65 -14.07
N TYR A 10 5.56 -0.27 -13.32
CA TYR A 10 6.55 -1.21 -13.82
C TYR A 10 6.53 -2.53 -13.04
N ILE A 11 7.14 -3.56 -13.62
CA ILE A 11 7.27 -4.87 -13.02
C ILE A 11 8.72 -5.04 -12.55
N ASP A 12 8.90 -5.43 -11.30
CA ASP A 12 10.21 -5.85 -10.77
C ASP A 12 10.20 -7.38 -10.65
N PRO A 13 11.13 -8.10 -11.31
CA PRO A 13 11.15 -9.56 -11.29
C PRO A 13 11.54 -10.16 -9.93
N LYS A 14 11.94 -9.34 -8.95
CA LYS A 14 12.25 -9.80 -7.60
C LYS A 14 11.00 -10.28 -6.90
N GLY A 15 10.87 -11.60 -6.80
CA GLY A 15 9.78 -12.24 -6.07
C GLY A 15 10.00 -12.27 -4.56
N LYS A 16 8.93 -12.56 -3.83
CA LYS A 16 8.97 -12.81 -2.38
C LYS A 16 7.96 -13.87 -1.95
N THR A 17 8.17 -14.43 -0.77
CA THR A 17 7.19 -15.31 -0.11
C THR A 17 6.45 -14.53 0.97
N ILE A 18 5.15 -14.72 1.04
CA ILE A 18 4.25 -14.14 2.03
C ILE A 18 3.57 -15.31 2.77
N PRO A 19 3.69 -15.39 4.11
CA PRO A 19 4.35 -14.44 5.00
C PRO A 19 5.89 -14.48 4.89
N TYR A 20 6.54 -13.31 4.99
CA TYR A 20 7.99 -13.21 5.18
C TYR A 20 8.33 -13.03 6.66
N GLN A 21 9.45 -13.59 7.08
CA GLN A 21 9.92 -13.50 8.46
C GLN A 21 10.64 -12.17 8.71
N ALA A 22 10.64 -11.73 9.98
CA ALA A 22 11.49 -10.63 10.41
C ALA A 22 12.97 -10.99 10.20
N ALA A 23 13.79 -10.02 9.79
CA ALA A 23 15.23 -10.24 9.72
C ALA A 23 15.77 -10.53 11.14
N PRO A 24 16.64 -11.54 11.32
CA PRO A 24 17.09 -11.99 12.64
C PRO A 24 17.85 -10.93 13.46
N ASP A 25 18.41 -9.89 12.83
CA ASP A 25 19.35 -8.93 13.46
C ASP A 25 18.92 -7.46 13.44
N THR A 26 17.63 -7.17 13.24
CA THR A 26 17.13 -5.79 13.36
C THR A 26 16.26 -5.64 14.61
N ASP A 27 16.58 -4.65 15.45
CA ASP A 27 15.82 -4.27 16.65
C ASP A 27 14.33 -3.96 16.34
N THR A 28 14.01 -3.75 15.06
CA THR A 28 12.67 -3.73 14.49
C THR A 28 12.24 -5.13 14.03
N LYS A 29 11.65 -5.92 14.93
CA LYS A 29 10.99 -7.19 14.61
C LYS A 29 9.67 -6.97 13.86
N THR A 30 9.72 -6.71 12.56
CA THR A 30 8.48 -6.57 11.76
C THR A 30 8.53 -7.47 10.53
N GLY A 31 8.17 -8.74 10.74
CA GLY A 31 7.79 -9.63 9.64
C GLY A 31 6.39 -9.27 9.13
N PHE A 32 5.88 -10.07 8.19
CA PHE A 32 4.50 -9.94 7.74
C PHE A 32 3.52 -10.12 8.90
N MET A 33 2.46 -9.30 8.92
CA MET A 33 1.31 -9.44 9.81
C MET A 33 0.04 -9.50 8.97
N ASP A 34 -0.81 -10.50 9.23
CA ASP A 34 -2.11 -10.62 8.56
C ASP A 34 -3.12 -9.65 9.18
N LEU A 35 -3.12 -8.41 8.69
CA LEU A 35 -4.00 -7.36 9.18
C LEU A 35 -5.47 -7.58 8.78
N LYS A 36 -5.75 -8.47 7.83
CA LYS A 36 -7.12 -8.75 7.37
C LYS A 36 -7.85 -9.68 8.31
N THR A 37 -7.16 -10.69 8.86
CA THR A 37 -7.71 -11.58 9.89
C THR A 37 -7.51 -11.05 11.30
N GLN A 38 -6.47 -10.24 11.55
CA GLN A 38 -6.13 -9.69 12.86
C GLN A 38 -6.09 -8.14 12.84
N PRO A 39 -7.21 -7.44 12.58
CA PRO A 39 -7.23 -5.98 12.50
C PRO A 39 -6.82 -5.25 13.79
N GLU A 40 -6.94 -5.91 14.95
CA GLU A 40 -6.57 -5.37 16.25
C GLU A 40 -5.07 -5.08 16.38
N VAL A 41 -4.21 -5.74 15.60
CA VAL A 41 -2.76 -5.53 15.64
C VAL A 41 -2.32 -4.25 14.92
N ILE A 42 -3.19 -3.64 14.10
CA ILE A 42 -2.89 -2.44 13.31
C ILE A 42 -2.40 -1.30 14.22
N ALA A 43 -3.09 -1.05 15.33
CA ALA A 43 -2.73 0.02 16.27
C ALA A 43 -1.36 -0.20 16.94
N ALA A 44 -0.88 -1.44 16.97
CA ALA A 44 0.42 -1.79 17.55
C ALA A 44 1.59 -1.56 16.58
N LEU A 45 1.34 -1.36 15.28
CA LEU A 45 2.39 -1.19 14.27
C LEU A 45 3.24 0.08 14.53
N PRO A 46 4.57 0.01 14.39
CA PRO A 46 5.45 1.18 14.58
C PRO A 46 5.07 2.38 13.72
N GLU A 47 4.65 2.15 12.47
CA GLU A 47 4.21 3.16 11.52
C GLU A 47 2.96 3.89 12.04
N CYS A 48 2.00 3.16 12.59
CA CYS A 48 0.78 3.72 13.17
C CYS A 48 1.05 4.56 14.42
N ARG A 49 2.05 4.20 15.23
CA ARG A 49 2.47 5.01 16.39
C ARG A 49 3.11 6.33 15.98
N LYS A 50 3.89 6.32 14.88
CA LYS A 50 4.55 7.52 14.34
C LYS A 50 3.55 8.44 13.62
N LEU A 51 2.56 7.86 12.95
CA LEU A 51 1.57 8.58 12.17
C LEU A 51 0.17 8.01 12.44
N PRO A 52 -0.58 8.53 13.43
CA PRO A 52 -1.87 7.95 13.83
C PRO A 52 -2.91 7.84 12.72
N ALA A 53 -2.89 8.75 11.72
CA ALA A 53 -3.75 8.67 10.54
C ALA A 53 -3.56 7.35 9.76
N PHE A 54 -2.39 6.73 9.83
CA PHE A 54 -2.07 5.48 9.16
C PHE A 54 -2.93 4.30 9.64
N THR A 55 -3.35 4.33 10.91
CA THR A 55 -4.28 3.34 11.46
C THR A 55 -5.59 3.32 10.69
N GLN A 56 -6.17 4.49 10.40
CA GLN A 56 -7.47 4.56 9.71
C GLN A 56 -7.39 3.94 8.31
N TYR A 57 -6.30 4.23 7.59
CA TYR A 57 -6.11 3.76 6.22
C TYR A 57 -5.88 2.25 6.16
N LEU A 58 -5.01 1.72 7.02
CA LEU A 58 -4.78 0.28 7.12
C LEU A 58 -6.04 -0.46 7.58
N THR A 59 -6.82 0.09 8.50
CA THR A 59 -8.11 -0.49 8.91
C THR A 59 -9.10 -0.53 7.75
N ALA A 60 -9.20 0.53 6.94
CA ALA A 60 -10.10 0.59 5.80
C ALA A 60 -9.71 -0.42 4.70
N ILE A 61 -8.43 -0.47 4.31
CA ILE A 61 -7.92 -1.40 3.29
C ILE A 61 -8.12 -2.86 3.71
N ASN A 62 -7.90 -3.18 4.99
CA ASN A 62 -8.08 -4.52 5.52
C ASN A 62 -9.51 -4.78 6.04
N GLY A 63 -10.47 -3.94 5.65
CA GLY A 63 -11.89 -4.13 5.89
C GLY A 63 -12.40 -5.46 5.34
N ALA A 64 -13.51 -5.95 5.89
CA ALA A 64 -14.08 -7.24 5.49
C ALA A 64 -14.59 -7.23 4.03
N ASP A 65 -15.11 -6.09 3.58
CA ASP A 65 -15.74 -5.95 2.26
C ASP A 65 -14.74 -5.55 1.15
N THR A 66 -13.52 -5.19 1.53
CA THR A 66 -12.47 -4.80 0.58
C THR A 66 -11.88 -6.04 -0.11
N GLY A 67 -11.76 -6.03 -1.43
CA GLY A 67 -11.22 -7.11 -2.25
C GLY A 67 -9.69 -7.22 -2.25
N VAL A 68 -9.00 -6.36 -1.50
CA VAL A 68 -7.54 -6.39 -1.30
C VAL A 68 -7.18 -6.52 0.18
N PHE A 69 -5.89 -6.76 0.43
CA PHE A 69 -5.29 -6.70 1.76
C PHE A 69 -3.89 -6.07 1.68
N SER A 70 -3.45 -5.42 2.76
CA SER A 70 -2.11 -4.86 2.81
C SER A 70 -1.08 -5.92 3.18
N ILE A 71 0.09 -5.87 2.53
CA ILE A 71 1.22 -6.76 2.80
C ILE A 71 2.31 -6.06 3.62
N GLY A 72 2.58 -4.80 3.30
CA GLY A 72 3.66 -4.05 3.89
C GLY A 72 3.42 -2.56 3.75
N CYS A 73 4.05 -1.78 4.61
CA CYS A 73 3.96 -0.34 4.57
C CYS A 73 5.21 0.29 5.17
N HIS A 74 5.53 1.50 4.74
CA HIS A 74 6.63 2.27 5.29
C HIS A 74 6.38 3.76 5.14
N PHE A 75 6.92 4.53 6.08
CA PHE A 75 6.91 5.98 6.07
C PHE A 75 8.22 6.51 6.63
N ALA A 76 8.81 7.48 5.93
CA ALA A 76 10.01 8.19 6.34
C ALA A 76 9.95 9.67 5.97
N GLN A 77 10.53 10.49 6.83
CA GLN A 77 10.80 11.91 6.57
C GLN A 77 12.30 12.09 6.44
N ASN A 78 12.73 12.70 5.35
CA ASN A 78 14.13 12.91 5.04
C ASN A 78 14.42 14.41 4.97
N SER A 79 15.32 14.89 5.83
CA SER A 79 15.84 16.26 5.74
C SER A 79 16.81 16.37 4.57
N VAL A 80 16.63 17.38 3.73
CA VAL A 80 17.48 17.71 2.58
C VAL A 80 17.86 19.18 2.63
N ALA A 81 18.86 19.60 1.85
CA ALA A 81 19.42 20.96 1.92
C ALA A 81 18.37 22.08 1.76
N GLN A 82 17.31 21.85 0.97
CA GLN A 82 16.24 22.83 0.70
C GLN A 82 14.95 22.59 1.50
N GLY A 83 14.90 21.65 2.44
CA GLY A 83 13.69 21.37 3.23
C GLY A 83 13.56 19.90 3.64
N CYS A 84 12.35 19.37 3.57
CA CYS A 84 12.01 18.00 3.90
C CYS A 84 11.36 17.32 2.71
N LYS A 85 11.61 16.01 2.55
CA LYS A 85 10.89 15.13 1.64
C LYS A 85 10.29 13.96 2.41
N THR A 86 9.01 13.71 2.18
CA THR A 86 8.32 12.54 2.73
C THR A 86 8.29 11.45 1.68
N THR A 87 8.66 10.24 2.08
CA THR A 87 8.69 9.06 1.23
C THR A 87 8.08 7.89 1.96
N GLY A 88 7.44 6.99 1.24
CA GLY A 88 6.89 5.79 1.83
C GLY A 88 6.27 4.90 0.77
N TYR A 89 5.73 3.78 1.22
CA TYR A 89 4.95 2.91 0.36
C TYR A 89 3.83 2.24 1.14
N LEU A 90 2.81 1.85 0.39
CA LEU A 90 1.83 0.86 0.80
C LEU A 90 1.88 -0.26 -0.22
N GLU A 91 1.93 -1.49 0.26
CA GLU A 91 1.89 -2.67 -0.60
C GLU A 91 0.62 -3.47 -0.33
N PHE A 92 -0.01 -3.94 -1.41
CA PHE A 92 -1.25 -4.70 -1.35
C PHE A 92 -1.26 -5.88 -2.33
N ALA A 93 -2.19 -6.81 -2.13
CA ALA A 93 -2.55 -7.82 -3.10
C ALA A 93 -4.07 -8.03 -3.12
N PHE A 94 -4.59 -8.58 -4.23
CA PHE A 94 -5.98 -9.05 -4.26
C PHE A 94 -6.18 -10.20 -3.28
N ASN A 95 -7.29 -10.18 -2.55
CA ASN A 95 -7.70 -11.22 -1.62
C ASN A 95 -8.56 -12.28 -2.31
N ASP A 96 -8.18 -12.70 -3.50
CA ASP A 96 -8.85 -13.75 -4.28
C ASP A 96 -7.80 -14.48 -5.10
N GLN A 97 -7.82 -15.82 -5.06
CA GLN A 97 -6.80 -16.65 -5.69
C GLN A 97 -6.74 -16.49 -7.22
N ALA A 98 -7.87 -16.25 -7.89
CA ALA A 98 -7.87 -16.03 -9.33
C ALA A 98 -7.36 -14.62 -9.66
N LEU A 99 -7.82 -13.60 -8.93
CA LEU A 99 -7.44 -12.21 -9.19
C LEU A 99 -5.96 -11.93 -8.88
N VAL A 100 -5.39 -12.57 -7.85
CA VAL A 100 -4.00 -12.35 -7.46
C VAL A 100 -3.00 -12.85 -8.52
N GLN A 101 -3.42 -13.80 -9.36
CA GLN A 101 -2.59 -14.44 -10.38
C GLN A 101 -2.45 -13.61 -11.66
N ASP A 102 -3.46 -12.80 -12.01
CA ASP A 102 -3.45 -12.08 -13.28
C ASP A 102 -2.93 -10.63 -13.11
N PRO A 103 -1.77 -10.28 -13.70
CA PRO A 103 -1.20 -8.94 -13.62
C PRO A 103 -2.12 -7.87 -14.26
N ASN A 104 -3.04 -8.25 -15.14
CA ASN A 104 -3.98 -7.31 -15.77
C ASN A 104 -4.89 -6.64 -14.76
N HIS A 105 -5.25 -7.32 -13.66
CA HIS A 105 -6.07 -6.72 -12.61
C HIS A 105 -5.34 -5.55 -11.92
N TYR A 106 -4.03 -5.68 -11.70
CA TYR A 106 -3.21 -4.61 -11.13
C TYR A 106 -3.02 -3.43 -12.10
N PHE A 107 -2.80 -3.72 -13.38
CA PHE A 107 -2.72 -2.68 -14.40
C PHE A 107 -4.05 -1.92 -14.53
N ALA A 108 -5.19 -2.62 -14.44
CA ALA A 108 -6.51 -1.99 -14.43
C ALA A 108 -6.67 -1.02 -13.25
N GLN A 109 -6.23 -1.40 -12.04
CA GLN A 109 -6.23 -0.50 -10.88
C GLN A 109 -5.33 0.71 -11.10
N TYR A 110 -4.10 0.51 -11.59
CA TYR A 110 -3.21 1.62 -11.96
C TYR A 110 -3.88 2.62 -12.92
N PHE A 111 -4.55 2.12 -13.97
CA PHE A 111 -5.22 2.97 -14.95
C PHE A 111 -6.44 3.71 -14.36
N GLN A 112 -7.23 3.04 -13.52
CA GLN A 112 -8.35 3.65 -12.81
C GLN A 112 -7.86 4.72 -11.82
N PHE A 113 -6.78 4.47 -11.09
CA PHE A 113 -6.13 5.44 -10.22
C PHE A 113 -5.62 6.65 -11.01
N HIS A 114 -4.99 6.43 -12.17
CA HIS A 114 -4.54 7.50 -13.05
C HIS A 114 -5.71 8.43 -13.43
N ASN A 115 -6.88 7.87 -13.75
CA ASN A 115 -8.08 8.67 -14.06
C ASN A 115 -8.58 9.48 -12.86
N ARG A 116 -8.41 8.98 -11.62
CA ARG A 116 -8.70 9.75 -10.40
C ARG A 116 -7.72 10.91 -10.23
N LEU A 117 -6.42 10.69 -10.43
CA LEU A 117 -5.37 11.70 -10.28
C LEU A 117 -5.60 12.96 -11.14
N VAL A 118 -6.16 12.80 -12.34
CA VAL A 118 -6.49 13.95 -13.23
C VAL A 118 -7.42 14.96 -12.56
N ARG A 119 -8.27 14.50 -11.63
CA ARG A 119 -9.27 15.31 -10.92
C ARG A 119 -8.75 15.90 -9.61
N VAL A 120 -7.57 15.49 -9.16
CA VAL A 120 -6.98 15.91 -7.88
C VAL A 120 -5.98 17.04 -8.09
N ARG A 121 -5.81 17.87 -7.07
CA ARG A 121 -4.78 18.91 -7.02
C ARG A 121 -3.93 18.71 -5.77
N PHE A 122 -2.62 18.72 -5.96
CA PHE A 122 -1.65 18.72 -4.87
C PHE A 122 -0.99 20.10 -4.82
N ALA A 123 -0.77 20.62 -3.62
CA ALA A 123 -0.08 21.90 -3.41
C ALA A 123 1.39 21.83 -3.85
N HIS A 124 2.00 20.65 -3.72
CA HIS A 124 3.35 20.35 -4.16
C HIS A 124 3.34 19.12 -5.09
N PRO A 125 4.38 18.90 -5.92
CA PRO A 125 4.44 17.72 -6.80
C PRO A 125 4.71 16.41 -6.03
N ILE A 126 3.93 15.36 -6.33
CA ILE A 126 4.02 14.02 -5.70
C ILE A 126 4.19 12.92 -6.77
N GLY A 127 5.01 11.92 -6.50
CA GLY A 127 5.20 10.74 -7.35
C GLY A 127 4.47 9.51 -6.78
N PHE A 128 3.84 8.76 -7.67
CA PHE A 128 3.31 7.42 -7.44
C PHE A 128 4.07 6.41 -8.31
N GLU A 129 4.72 5.44 -7.70
CA GLU A 129 5.40 4.35 -8.41
C GLU A 129 4.74 3.02 -8.04
N TRP A 130 4.00 2.44 -9.00
CA TRP A 130 3.36 1.14 -8.88
C TRP A 130 4.35 0.06 -9.33
N VAL A 131 4.79 -0.75 -8.38
CA VAL A 131 5.76 -1.82 -8.60
C VAL A 131 5.05 -3.14 -8.43
N LEU A 132 4.82 -3.84 -9.54
CA LEU A 132 4.28 -5.19 -9.51
C LEU A 132 5.40 -6.19 -9.24
N LEU A 133 5.22 -7.03 -8.23
CA LEU A 133 6.19 -7.99 -7.71
C LEU A 133 5.59 -9.40 -7.71
N PRO A 134 6.27 -10.41 -8.27
CA PRO A 134 5.88 -11.80 -8.09
C PRO A 134 5.82 -12.16 -6.59
N ALA A 135 4.81 -12.92 -6.19
CA ALA A 135 4.64 -13.33 -4.81
C ALA A 135 4.17 -14.79 -4.71
N VAL A 136 4.64 -15.49 -3.68
CA VAL A 136 4.10 -16.78 -3.26
C VAL A 136 3.35 -16.58 -1.96
N PHE A 137 2.04 -16.84 -1.96
CA PHE A 137 1.15 -16.78 -0.81
C PHE A 137 1.03 -18.16 -0.17
N SER A 138 1.95 -18.48 0.75
CA SER A 138 2.05 -19.80 1.37
C SER A 138 0.77 -20.30 2.05
N PRO A 139 -0.05 -19.46 2.72
CA PRO A 139 -1.29 -19.93 3.36
C PRO A 139 -2.32 -20.50 2.38
N ALA A 140 -2.27 -20.10 1.11
CA ALA A 140 -3.17 -20.56 0.06
C ALA A 140 -2.46 -21.42 -1.00
N ASP A 141 -1.17 -21.74 -0.81
CA ASP A 141 -0.30 -22.40 -1.79
C ASP A 141 -0.38 -21.78 -3.21
N GLN A 142 -0.48 -20.45 -3.26
CA GLN A 142 -0.79 -19.72 -4.49
C GLN A 142 0.39 -18.85 -4.93
N GLN A 143 0.73 -18.92 -6.22
CA GLN A 143 1.62 -17.93 -6.86
C GLN A 143 0.78 -16.79 -7.43
N GLY A 144 1.32 -15.59 -7.45
CA GLY A 144 0.64 -14.46 -8.05
C GLY A 144 1.48 -13.21 -7.93
N PHE A 145 0.82 -12.08 -7.70
CA PHE A 145 1.47 -10.80 -7.60
C PHE A 145 1.05 -10.03 -6.35
N SER A 146 1.92 -9.12 -5.97
CA SER A 146 1.67 -8.04 -5.02
C SER A 146 2.08 -6.73 -5.69
N CYS A 147 1.49 -5.61 -5.28
CA CYS A 147 1.80 -4.31 -5.84
C CYS A 147 2.19 -3.33 -4.73
N SER A 148 3.45 -2.87 -4.78
CA SER A 148 3.96 -1.81 -3.92
C SER A 148 3.73 -0.47 -4.61
N VAL A 149 2.98 0.42 -3.97
CA VAL A 149 2.76 1.78 -4.45
C VAL A 149 3.61 2.71 -3.60
N LYS A 150 4.72 3.19 -4.15
CA LYS A 150 5.58 4.19 -3.50
C LYS A 150 5.00 5.57 -3.72
N MET A 151 4.94 6.34 -2.64
CA MET A 151 4.48 7.73 -2.62
C MET A 151 5.65 8.61 -2.17
N ASN A 152 6.10 9.48 -3.05
CA ASN A 152 7.31 10.27 -2.84
C ASN A 152 7.04 11.75 -3.13
N SER A 153 7.34 12.64 -2.18
CA SER A 153 7.48 14.07 -2.50
C SER A 153 8.54 14.22 -3.60
N LEU A 154 8.24 14.92 -4.68
CA LEU A 154 9.21 15.14 -5.77
C LEU A 154 10.13 16.31 -5.45
N GLU A 155 9.58 17.34 -4.81
CA GLU A 155 10.28 18.55 -4.41
C GLU A 155 10.32 18.67 -2.88
N PRO A 156 11.38 19.27 -2.30
CA PRO A 156 11.42 19.59 -0.89
C PRO A 156 10.39 20.67 -0.52
N SER A 157 9.80 20.55 0.66
CA SER A 157 8.95 21.59 1.28
C SER A 157 9.23 21.67 2.79
N ASP A 158 8.56 22.54 3.54
CA ASP A 158 8.63 22.46 4.99
C ASP A 158 8.07 21.12 5.50
N GLN A 159 8.52 20.69 6.67
CA GLN A 159 8.19 19.35 7.20
C GLN A 159 6.67 19.12 7.33
N PRO A 160 5.86 20.05 7.89
CA PRO A 160 4.40 19.91 7.88
C PRO A 160 3.79 19.78 6.48
N ALA A 161 4.18 20.63 5.53
CA ALA A 161 3.67 20.56 4.16
C ALA A 161 4.00 19.23 3.48
N SER A 162 5.23 18.75 3.64
CA SER A 162 5.70 17.47 3.09
C SER A 162 4.91 16.28 3.65
N VAL A 163 4.57 16.29 4.94
CA VAL A 163 3.74 15.22 5.56
C VAL A 163 2.31 15.29 5.08
N ASN A 164 1.70 16.49 5.09
CA ASN A 164 0.32 16.66 4.67
C ASN A 164 0.12 16.26 3.21
N GLN A 165 1.05 16.63 2.33
CA GLN A 165 1.03 16.21 0.93
C GLN A 165 1.05 14.68 0.79
N TRP A 166 1.91 14.01 1.56
CA TRP A 166 2.01 12.56 1.53
C TRP A 166 0.76 11.88 2.10
N LEU A 167 0.17 12.43 3.17
CA LEU A 167 -1.09 11.96 3.73
C LEU A 167 -2.24 12.08 2.73
N MET A 168 -2.33 13.17 1.97
CA MET A 168 -3.32 13.31 0.89
C MET A 168 -3.12 12.27 -0.22
N ALA A 169 -1.87 11.95 -0.55
CA ALA A 169 -1.55 10.92 -1.53
C ALA A 169 -1.99 9.53 -1.05
N LEU A 170 -1.73 9.23 0.22
CA LEU A 170 -2.16 8.00 0.87
C LEU A 170 -3.68 7.88 1.00
N GLU A 171 -4.36 8.96 1.36
CA GLU A 171 -5.83 9.03 1.43
C GLU A 171 -6.42 8.68 0.07
N LEU A 172 -5.96 9.34 -0.99
CA LEU A 172 -6.41 9.07 -2.36
C LEU A 172 -6.18 7.62 -2.79
N LEU A 173 -5.01 7.04 -2.45
CA LEU A 173 -4.71 5.64 -2.73
C LEU A 173 -5.63 4.71 -1.93
N THR A 174 -5.85 5.01 -0.65
CA THR A 174 -6.71 4.21 0.22
C THR A 174 -8.15 4.20 -0.30
N ASP A 175 -8.71 5.37 -0.63
CA ASP A 175 -10.04 5.48 -1.21
C ASP A 175 -10.17 4.67 -2.49
N HIS A 176 -9.13 4.68 -3.33
CA HIS A 176 -9.11 3.86 -4.54
C HIS A 176 -9.09 2.35 -4.26
N LEU A 177 -8.30 1.91 -3.28
CA LEU A 177 -8.19 0.50 -2.93
C LEU A 177 -9.44 -0.03 -2.20
N VAL A 178 -10.10 0.80 -1.40
CA VAL A 178 -11.33 0.46 -0.68
C VAL A 178 -12.50 0.26 -1.64
N ASP A 179 -12.51 0.95 -2.78
CA ASP A 179 -13.52 0.77 -3.82
C ASP A 179 -13.39 -0.57 -4.59
N ILE A 180 -12.32 -1.33 -4.36
CA ILE A 180 -12.19 -2.68 -4.90
C ILE A 180 -13.06 -3.60 -4.04
N GLU A 181 -14.21 -4.02 -4.57
CA GLU A 181 -15.12 -4.91 -3.86
C GLU A 181 -14.55 -6.34 -3.72
N SER A 182 -14.83 -6.98 -2.59
CA SER A 182 -14.51 -8.40 -2.38
C SER A 182 -15.44 -9.30 -3.19
N THR A 183 -14.88 -10.20 -3.98
CA THR A 183 -15.62 -11.24 -4.70
C THR A 183 -15.96 -12.44 -3.80
N CYS A 184 -15.23 -12.65 -2.70
CA CYS A 184 -15.35 -13.76 -1.75
C CYS A 184 -15.36 -15.17 -2.38
N SER A 185 -14.91 -15.35 -3.63
CA SER A 185 -14.92 -16.66 -4.30
C SER A 185 -13.94 -17.63 -3.64
N GLU A 186 -12.65 -17.27 -3.61
CA GLU A 186 -11.58 -18.09 -3.03
C GLU A 186 -10.56 -17.18 -2.34
N PRO A 187 -10.82 -16.74 -1.08
CA PRO A 187 -9.97 -15.77 -0.41
C PRO A 187 -8.61 -16.37 0.01
N ILE A 188 -7.56 -15.55 -0.05
CA ILE A 188 -6.24 -15.90 0.49
C ILE A 188 -6.25 -15.79 2.03
N TYR A 189 -6.82 -14.70 2.53
CA TYR A 189 -7.01 -14.43 3.95
C TYR A 189 -8.49 -14.17 4.22
N CYS A 190 -9.12 -14.97 5.08
CA CYS A 190 -10.52 -14.79 5.46
C CYS A 190 -10.66 -14.69 6.97
N ARG A 191 -11.48 -13.74 7.44
CA ARG A 191 -11.94 -13.76 8.83
C ARG A 191 -12.83 -14.98 8.99
N LYS A 192 -12.56 -15.82 9.99
CA LYS A 192 -13.56 -16.78 10.44
C LYS A 192 -14.79 -16.00 10.87
N LYS A 193 -15.97 -16.33 10.32
CA LYS A 193 -17.24 -15.79 10.84
C LYS A 193 -17.48 -16.40 12.22
N GLY A 194 -17.35 -15.60 13.27
CA GLY A 194 -17.87 -15.92 14.61
C GLY A 194 -16.88 -16.58 15.59
N GLU A 195 -15.76 -15.93 15.86
CA GLU A 195 -15.01 -16.10 17.12
C GLU A 195 -15.02 -14.77 17.89
#